data_AF-A0A246BIL6-F1
#
_entry.id   AF-A0A246BIL6-F1
#
_cell.length_a   1.000
_cell.length_b   1.000
_cell.length_c   1.000
_cell.angle_alpha   90.00
_cell.angle_beta   90.00
_cell.angle_gamma   90.00
#
_symmetry.space_group_name_H-M   'P 1'
#
loop_
_entity.id
_entity.type
_entity.pdbx_description
1 polymer ?
#
loop_
_entity_poly.entity_id
_entity_poly.type
_entity_poly.pdbx_seq_one_letter_code
_entity_poly.pdbx_strand_id
1 'polypeptide(L)'
;MTIDQLLAQLGVALARDDTGAVASHLVPTPLPPTGTVYAVTSDTGDTLVRQLHGAQERQRLVLVMLYGAAPTAAGKGQLDLLLAHLKRRAGEIDRHPTLKLRRGGAIPADGMPTRFDAATRTHYAGQRFALTYVQRT
;
A
#
# COMPACT_ATOMS: atom_id res chain seq x y z
N MET A 1 -13.48 1.36 1.09
CA MET A 1 -12.42 0.47 1.60
C MET A 1 -11.11 1.25 1.76
N THR A 2 -10.24 0.89 2.70
CA THR A 2 -8.87 1.43 2.85
C THR A 2 -7.82 0.55 2.14
N ILE A 3 -6.59 1.06 1.99
CA ILE A 3 -5.45 0.27 1.48
C ILE A 3 -5.22 -0.97 2.37
N ASP A 4 -5.26 -0.81 3.69
CA ASP A 4 -5.06 -1.92 4.63
C ASP A 4 -6.15 -3.00 4.50
N GLN A 5 -7.40 -2.59 4.30
CA GLN A 5 -8.51 -3.52 4.07
C GLN A 5 -8.32 -4.28 2.76
N LEU A 6 -7.85 -3.62 1.70
CA LEU A 6 -7.53 -4.27 0.43
C LEU A 6 -6.37 -5.28 0.60
N LEU A 7 -5.31 -4.89 1.29
CA LEU A 7 -4.16 -5.77 1.58
C LEU A 7 -4.58 -7.01 2.38
N ALA A 8 -5.39 -6.83 3.42
CA ALA A 8 -5.91 -7.93 4.21
C ALA A 8 -6.77 -8.89 3.38
N GLN A 9 -7.63 -8.38 2.48
CA GLN A 9 -8.41 -9.21 1.56
C GLN A 9 -7.56 -9.99 0.56
N LEU A 10 -6.37 -9.48 0.22
CA LEU A 10 -5.41 -10.19 -0.63
C LEU A 10 -4.54 -11.19 0.15
N GLY A 11 -4.82 -11.40 1.45
CA GLY A 11 -4.08 -12.32 2.30
C GLY A 11 -2.69 -11.82 2.69
N VAL A 12 -2.43 -10.53 2.56
CA VAL A 12 -1.15 -9.92 2.95
C VAL A 12 -1.14 -9.68 4.46
N ALA A 13 -0.09 -10.14 5.13
CA ALA A 13 0.08 -9.90 6.56
C ALA A 13 0.39 -8.42 6.82
N LEU A 14 -0.18 -7.88 7.90
CA LEU A 14 -0.01 -6.50 8.33
C LEU A 14 0.43 -6.48 9.80
N ALA A 15 1.29 -5.52 10.14
CA ALA A 15 1.66 -5.29 11.52
C ALA A 15 0.43 -4.85 12.34
N ARG A 16 0.46 -5.16 13.64
CA ARG A 16 -0.53 -4.72 14.62
C ARG A 16 0.17 -4.04 15.78
N ASP A 17 -0.47 -3.02 16.35
CA ASP A 17 -0.01 -2.38 17.57
C ASP A 17 -0.37 -3.19 18.82
N ASP A 18 0.00 -2.68 19.99
CA ASP A 18 -0.24 -3.32 21.30
C ASP A 18 -1.74 -3.49 21.62
N THR A 19 -2.62 -2.75 20.93
CA THR A 19 -4.08 -2.87 21.06
C THR A 19 -4.68 -3.89 20.09
N GLY A 20 -3.86 -4.46 19.19
CA GLY A 20 -4.28 -5.36 18.13
C GLY A 20 -4.83 -4.63 16.89
N ALA A 21 -4.79 -3.30 16.85
CA ALA A 21 -5.20 -2.53 15.69
C ALA A 21 -4.14 -2.59 14.58
N VAL A 22 -4.55 -2.46 13.32
CA VAL A 22 -3.63 -2.52 12.17
C VAL A 22 -2.72 -1.30 12.18
N ALA A 23 -1.41 -1.55 12.20
CA ALA A 23 -0.35 -0.55 12.18
C ALA A 23 0.54 -0.76 10.96
N SER A 24 -0.04 -0.70 9.75
CA SER A 24 0.65 -1.06 8.50
C SER A 24 1.87 -0.20 8.17
N HIS A 25 2.07 0.92 8.86
CA HIS A 25 3.29 1.73 8.77
C HIS A 25 4.49 1.14 9.51
N LEU A 26 4.28 0.10 10.31
CA LEU A 26 5.31 -0.63 11.04
C LEU A 26 5.65 -1.94 10.33
N VAL A 27 6.85 -2.44 10.62
CA VAL A 27 7.25 -3.81 10.26
C VAL A 27 6.61 -4.77 11.27
N PRO A 28 5.99 -5.89 10.85
CA PRO A 28 5.39 -6.83 11.79
C PRO A 28 6.44 -7.43 12.74
N THR A 29 6.08 -7.55 14.02
CA THR A 29 6.95 -8.10 15.06
C THR A 29 6.17 -9.16 15.85
N PRO A 30 6.56 -10.46 15.84
CA PRO A 30 7.69 -11.01 15.09
C PRO A 30 7.49 -10.93 13.57
N LEU A 31 8.59 -11.01 12.82
CA LEU A 31 8.53 -11.10 11.37
C LEU A 31 7.76 -12.35 10.94
N PRO A 32 6.89 -12.27 9.93
CA PRO A 32 6.23 -13.45 9.39
C PRO A 32 7.26 -14.42 8.80
N PRO A 33 6.97 -15.74 8.83
CA PRO A 33 7.89 -16.73 8.30
C PRO A 33 8.08 -16.54 6.80
N THR A 34 9.30 -16.80 6.31
CA THR A 34 9.63 -16.73 4.88
C THR A 34 8.62 -17.50 4.04
N GLY A 35 8.12 -16.88 2.98
CA GLY A 35 7.00 -17.36 2.17
C GLY A 35 5.66 -16.71 2.52
N THR A 36 5.55 -16.08 3.68
CA THR A 36 4.39 -15.25 4.05
C THR A 36 4.64 -13.81 3.65
N VAL A 37 3.85 -13.31 2.70
CA VAL A 37 3.97 -11.92 2.25
C VAL A 37 3.38 -10.98 3.29
N TYR A 38 4.13 -9.95 3.66
CA TYR A 38 3.65 -8.85 4.47
C TYR A 38 3.84 -7.50 3.79
N ALA A 39 3.06 -6.51 4.22
CA ALA A 39 3.16 -5.16 3.70
C ALA A 39 3.58 -4.14 4.74
N VAL A 40 4.30 -3.12 4.28
CA VAL A 40 4.55 -1.87 4.99
C VAL A 40 4.04 -0.72 4.13
N THR A 41 3.24 0.16 4.71
CA THR A 41 2.68 1.36 4.06
C THR A 41 3.39 2.60 4.54
N SER A 42 3.59 3.60 3.70
CA SER A 42 4.18 4.87 4.11
C SER A 42 3.60 6.04 3.34
N ASP A 43 3.25 7.12 4.04
CA ASP A 43 2.89 8.38 3.41
C ASP A 43 4.17 9.06 2.92
N THR A 44 4.31 9.25 1.61
CA THR A 44 5.54 9.77 0.99
C THR A 44 5.43 11.20 0.49
N GLY A 45 4.27 11.86 0.65
CA GLY A 45 4.09 13.26 0.29
C GLY A 45 2.63 13.70 0.16
N ASP A 46 2.42 15.01 0.12
CA ASP A 46 1.12 15.65 -0.03
C ASP A 46 1.26 16.91 -0.89
N THR A 47 0.47 17.01 -1.96
CA THR A 47 0.60 18.07 -2.95
C THR A 47 -0.76 18.68 -3.29
N LEU A 48 -0.81 19.99 -3.47
CA LEU A 48 -1.97 20.69 -4.02
C LEU A 48 -2.11 20.34 -5.52
N VAL A 49 -3.28 19.83 -5.92
CA VAL A 49 -3.60 19.56 -7.33
C VAL A 49 -4.22 20.80 -7.96
N ARG A 50 -5.24 21.38 -7.32
CA ARG A 50 -5.88 22.62 -7.75
C ARG A 50 -6.64 23.30 -6.62
N GLN A 51 -6.72 24.63 -6.70
CA GLN A 51 -7.58 25.43 -5.85
C GLN A 51 -9.03 25.36 -6.37
N LEU A 52 -9.98 25.17 -5.46
CA LEU A 52 -11.42 25.25 -5.69
C LEU A 52 -11.98 26.47 -4.93
N HIS A 53 -13.23 26.85 -5.21
CA HIS A 53 -13.88 27.89 -4.44
C HIS A 53 -14.20 27.38 -3.02
N GLY A 54 -13.50 27.91 -2.00
CA GLY A 54 -13.64 27.50 -0.60
C GLY A 54 -13.10 26.10 -0.27
N ALA A 55 -12.29 25.51 -1.15
CA ALA A 55 -11.67 24.20 -0.91
C ALA A 55 -10.39 24.02 -1.74
N GLN A 56 -9.62 22.98 -1.43
CA GLN A 56 -8.47 22.52 -2.19
C GLN A 56 -8.66 21.06 -2.59
N GLU A 57 -8.38 20.75 -3.85
CA GLU A 57 -8.17 19.37 -4.27
C GLU A 57 -6.68 19.05 -4.06
N ARG A 58 -6.41 18.01 -3.28
CA ARG A 58 -5.08 17.60 -2.89
C ARG A 58 -4.85 16.14 -3.23
N GLN A 59 -3.59 15.78 -3.37
CA GLN A 59 -3.16 14.42 -3.64
C GLN A 59 -2.12 14.01 -2.62
N ARG A 60 -2.40 12.91 -1.92
CA ARG A 60 -1.45 12.24 -1.03
C ARG A 60 -0.82 11.06 -1.73
N LEU A 61 0.48 10.89 -1.56
CA LEU A 61 1.21 9.73 -2.07
C LEU A 61 1.39 8.71 -0.95
N VAL A 62 0.97 7.48 -1.19
CA VAL A 62 1.15 6.35 -0.25
C VAL A 62 1.90 5.23 -0.94
N LEU A 63 3.07 4.89 -0.44
CA LEU A 63 3.87 3.75 -0.91
C LEU A 63 3.49 2.50 -0.13
N VAL A 64 3.14 1.44 -0.86
CA VAL A 64 2.94 0.08 -0.33
C VAL A 64 4.13 -0.76 -0.75
N MET A 65 4.87 -1.29 0.21
CA MET A 65 5.97 -2.23 -0.01
C MET A 65 5.55 -3.62 0.43
N LEU A 66 5.78 -4.62 -0.42
CA LEU A 66 5.53 -6.03 -0.14
C LEU A 66 6.87 -6.75 0.08
N TYR A 67 6.94 -7.56 1.12
CA TYR A 67 8.14 -8.28 1.56
C TYR A 67 7.83 -9.73 1.94
N GLY A 68 8.85 -10.54 2.19
CA GLY A 68 8.72 -11.87 2.79
C GLY A 68 8.42 -13.01 1.80
N ALA A 69 8.27 -12.72 0.51
CA ALA A 69 8.06 -13.75 -0.50
C ALA A 69 9.28 -14.68 -0.63
N ALA A 70 9.03 -15.98 -0.79
CA ALA A 70 10.08 -17.01 -0.83
C ALA A 70 11.11 -16.79 -1.95
N PRO A 71 12.38 -17.24 -1.79
CA PRO A 71 13.46 -17.07 -2.78
C PRO A 71 13.33 -18.02 -3.99
N THR A 72 12.14 -18.08 -4.58
CA THR A 72 11.81 -18.99 -5.69
C THR A 72 11.06 -18.23 -6.79
N ALA A 73 11.04 -18.78 -8.00
CA ALA A 73 10.26 -18.21 -9.09
C ALA A 73 8.76 -18.08 -8.74
N ALA A 74 8.22 -19.02 -7.96
CA ALA A 74 6.86 -18.95 -7.45
C ALA A 74 6.66 -17.77 -6.48
N GLY A 75 7.61 -17.53 -5.57
CA GLY A 75 7.58 -16.37 -4.67
C GLY A 75 7.64 -15.03 -5.41
N LYS A 76 8.46 -14.94 -6.47
CA LYS A 76 8.45 -13.78 -7.37
C LYS A 76 7.06 -13.61 -8.04
N GLY A 77 6.52 -14.69 -8.61
CA GLY A 77 5.22 -14.67 -9.27
C GLY A 77 4.07 -14.28 -8.34
N GLN A 78 4.13 -14.69 -7.07
CA GLN A 78 3.19 -14.29 -6.04
C GLN A 78 3.17 -12.76 -5.85
N LEU A 79 4.33 -12.11 -5.77
CA LEU A 79 4.40 -10.64 -5.66
C LEU A 79 3.88 -9.95 -6.93
N ASP A 80 4.24 -10.46 -8.10
CA ASP A 80 3.77 -9.89 -9.37
C ASP A 80 2.22 -9.95 -9.46
N LEU A 81 1.61 -11.06 -9.04
CA LEU A 81 0.15 -11.21 -8.96
C LEU A 81 -0.48 -10.26 -7.94
N LEU A 82 0.10 -10.16 -6.74
CA LEU A 82 -0.39 -9.24 -5.70
C LEU A 82 -0.36 -7.79 -6.16
N LEU A 83 0.73 -7.35 -6.79
CA LEU A 83 0.84 -6.01 -7.37
C LEU A 83 -0.19 -5.78 -8.48
N ALA A 84 -0.42 -6.77 -9.35
CA ALA A 84 -1.43 -6.68 -10.39
C ALA A 84 -2.85 -6.52 -9.79
N HIS A 85 -3.17 -7.31 -8.76
CA HIS A 85 -4.44 -7.19 -8.05
C HIS A 85 -4.60 -5.84 -7.34
N LEU A 86 -3.56 -5.37 -6.66
CA LEU A 86 -3.53 -4.06 -6.00
C LEU A 86 -3.79 -2.92 -7.00
N LYS A 87 -3.12 -2.94 -8.15
CA LYS A 87 -3.33 -1.95 -9.22
C LYS A 87 -4.75 -1.99 -9.77
N ARG A 88 -5.23 -3.19 -10.11
CA ARG A 88 -6.56 -3.39 -10.70
C ARG A 88 -7.68 -2.96 -9.76
N ARG A 89 -7.52 -3.15 -8.45
CA ARG A 89 -8.51 -2.83 -7.43
C ARG A 89 -8.32 -1.45 -6.79
N ALA A 90 -7.40 -0.63 -7.30
CA ALA A 90 -7.09 0.69 -6.74
C ALA A 90 -8.34 1.57 -6.60
N GLY A 91 -9.23 1.54 -7.59
CA GLY A 91 -10.46 2.33 -7.59
C GLY A 91 -11.49 1.95 -6.52
N GLU A 92 -11.31 0.83 -5.83
CA GLU A 92 -12.15 0.42 -4.69
C GLU A 92 -11.73 1.10 -3.37
N ILE A 93 -10.54 1.72 -3.34
CA ILE A 93 -10.05 2.48 -2.18
C ILE A 93 -10.76 3.84 -2.17
N ASP A 94 -11.50 4.11 -1.09
CA ASP A 94 -12.30 5.33 -0.91
C ASP A 94 -11.93 6.12 0.36
N ARG A 95 -11.07 5.55 1.21
CA ARG A 95 -10.68 6.11 2.50
C ARG A 95 -9.21 5.82 2.82
N HIS A 96 -8.61 6.74 3.54
CA HIS A 96 -7.33 6.63 4.23
C HIS A 96 -7.56 7.17 5.67
N PRO A 97 -6.79 6.81 6.73
CA PRO A 97 -7.21 6.99 8.13
C PRO A 97 -7.84 8.34 8.49
N THR A 98 -7.35 9.44 7.94
CA THR A 98 -7.89 10.80 8.18
C THR A 98 -8.55 11.44 6.96
N LEU A 99 -8.66 10.73 5.83
CA LEU A 99 -9.06 11.29 4.54
C LEU A 99 -10.19 10.48 3.91
N LYS A 100 -11.24 11.19 3.45
CA LYS A 100 -12.23 10.63 2.53
C LYS A 100 -11.80 10.98 1.10
N LEU A 101 -11.58 9.96 0.28
CA LEU A 101 -11.12 10.15 -1.08
C LEU A 101 -12.29 10.51 -2.00
N ARG A 102 -11.99 11.15 -3.14
CA ARG A 102 -12.95 11.24 -4.24
C ARG A 102 -13.24 9.84 -4.77
N ARG A 103 -14.42 9.63 -5.37
CA ARG A 103 -14.74 8.36 -6.05
C ARG A 103 -13.72 8.13 -7.17
N GLY A 104 -13.05 6.97 -7.16
CA GLY A 104 -11.94 6.69 -8.08
C GLY A 104 -10.69 7.55 -7.85
N GLY A 105 -10.59 8.20 -6.68
CA GLY A 105 -9.49 9.09 -6.33
C GLY A 105 -8.20 8.37 -5.97
N ALA A 106 -8.23 7.05 -5.80
CA ALA A 106 -7.03 6.24 -5.63
C ALA A 106 -6.58 5.66 -6.97
N ILE A 107 -5.42 6.11 -7.46
CA ILE A 107 -4.83 5.63 -8.72
C ILE A 107 -3.40 5.12 -8.48
N PRO A 108 -2.96 4.05 -9.16
CA PRO A 108 -1.55 3.67 -9.17
C PRO A 108 -0.70 4.78 -9.82
N ALA A 109 0.38 5.18 -9.17
CA ALA A 109 1.31 6.19 -9.69
C ALA A 109 2.57 5.53 -10.27
N ASP A 110 3.56 5.23 -9.44
CA ASP A 110 4.79 4.51 -9.80
C ASP A 110 4.92 3.20 -9.02
N GLY A 111 5.67 2.25 -9.57
CA GLY A 111 5.86 0.94 -8.98
C GLY A 111 7.31 0.52 -9.02
N MET A 112 7.71 -0.24 -8.00
CA MET A 112 8.99 -0.92 -7.99
C MET A 112 8.75 -2.38 -8.42
N PRO A 113 9.45 -2.85 -9.47
CA PRO A 113 9.30 -4.23 -9.91
C PRO A 113 9.79 -5.19 -8.82
N THR A 114 9.35 -6.44 -8.89
CA THR A 114 9.81 -7.47 -7.97
C THR A 114 11.33 -7.67 -8.07
N ARG A 115 12.01 -7.51 -6.94
CA ARG A 115 13.45 -7.66 -6.77
C ARG A 115 13.75 -8.77 -5.77
N PHE A 116 14.95 -9.33 -5.86
CA PHE A 116 15.47 -10.25 -4.87
C PHE A 116 16.38 -9.49 -3.90
N ASP A 117 16.18 -9.67 -2.60
CA ASP A 117 17.08 -9.18 -1.56
C ASP A 117 18.00 -10.30 -1.10
N ALA A 118 19.31 -10.11 -1.31
CA ALA A 118 20.33 -11.07 -0.91
C ALA A 118 20.50 -11.17 0.61
N ALA A 119 20.22 -10.08 1.35
CA ALA A 119 20.39 -10.04 2.80
C ALA A 119 19.30 -10.86 3.51
N THR A 120 18.03 -10.65 3.14
CA THR A 120 16.90 -11.37 3.74
C THR A 120 16.59 -12.69 3.03
N ARG A 121 17.17 -12.95 1.85
CA ARG A 121 16.86 -14.08 0.97
C ARG A 121 15.36 -14.17 0.66
N THR A 122 14.74 -13.03 0.39
CA THR A 122 13.33 -12.93 0.00
C THR A 122 13.14 -12.05 -1.22
N HIS A 123 12.03 -12.19 -1.92
CA HIS A 123 11.60 -11.20 -2.89
C HIS A 123 10.83 -10.06 -2.21
N TYR A 124 10.93 -8.87 -2.81
CA TYR A 124 10.21 -7.68 -2.40
C TYR A 124 9.81 -6.84 -3.62
N ALA A 125 8.73 -6.07 -3.49
CA ALA A 125 8.22 -5.22 -4.55
C ALA A 125 7.45 -4.02 -3.96
N GLY A 126 7.06 -3.05 -4.77
CA GLY A 126 6.32 -1.90 -4.26
C GLY A 126 5.39 -1.24 -5.27
N GLN A 127 4.37 -0.57 -4.77
CA GLN A 127 3.46 0.26 -5.55
C GLN A 127 3.11 1.52 -4.78
N ARG A 128 3.30 2.69 -5.39
CA ARG A 128 2.81 3.95 -4.88
C ARG A 128 1.42 4.24 -5.42
N PHE A 129 0.53 4.74 -4.57
CA PHE A 129 -0.80 5.20 -4.91
C PHE A 129 -0.87 6.70 -4.73
N ALA A 130 -1.48 7.37 -5.70
CA ALA A 130 -1.93 8.74 -5.57
C ALA A 130 -3.38 8.73 -5.08
N LEU A 131 -3.61 9.33 -3.91
CA LEU A 131 -4.89 9.41 -3.23
C LEU A 131 -5.40 10.85 -3.30
N THR A 132 -6.40 11.09 -4.15
CA THR A 132 -6.98 12.40 -4.37
C THR A 132 -8.17 12.64 -3.44
N TYR A 133 -8.14 13.75 -2.71
CA TYR A 133 -9.17 14.15 -1.75
C TYR A 133 -9.45 15.65 -1.82
N VAL A 134 -10.57 16.08 -1.23
CA VAL A 134 -10.96 17.50 -1.15
C VAL A 134 -10.89 17.94 0.30
N GLN A 135 -10.16 19.02 0.56
CA GLN A 135 -10.01 19.65 1.87
C GLN A 135 -10.70 21.02 1.84
N ARG A 136 -11.57 21.31 2.81
CA ARG A 136 -12.13 22.65 2.96
C ARG A 136 -11.05 23.60 3.47
N THR A 137 -11.01 24.81 2.92
CA THR A 137 -10.10 25.89 3.34
C THR A 137 -10.81 26.89 4.21
#